data_AF-A0A957BB57-F1
#
_entry.id   AF-A0A957BB57-F1
#
_cell.length_a   1.000
_cell.length_b   1.000
_cell.length_c   1.000
_cell.angle_alpha   90.00
_cell.angle_beta   90.00
_cell.angle_gamma   90.00
#
_symmetry.space_group_name_H-M   'P 1'
#
loop_
_entity.id
_entity.type
_entity.pdbx_description
1 polymer ?
#
loop_
_entity_poly.entity_id
_entity_poly.type
_entity_poly.pdbx_seq_one_letter_code
_entity_poly.pdbx_strand_id
1 'polypeptide(L)'
;LYSAFGLGAFIGPILTNTINDGSVRQMRRLIIIGFAAMVASWFLWGVSSIFFMVILAVFLRGIGGSINWTYSVVIIQKTAPDAKLGRMFALDFAGFQIMTVISTLIHGWLVDQVPIEHLNWIILGTGAVTVVPLMVWIWIVKQLETQEEMPVVIEPTGA
;
A
#
# COMPACT_ATOMS: atom_id res chain seq x y z
N LEU A 1 12.77 14.64 -8.25
CA LEU A 1 12.10 13.71 -7.30
C LEU A 1 10.60 13.59 -7.58
N TYR A 2 9.82 14.68 -7.56
CA TYR A 2 8.37 14.62 -7.83
C TYR A 2 7.99 14.01 -9.21
N SER A 3 8.73 14.34 -10.28
CA SER A 3 8.50 13.73 -11.60
C SER A 3 8.77 12.22 -11.60
N ALA A 4 9.77 11.76 -10.84
CA ALA A 4 10.08 10.35 -10.71
C ALA A 4 8.97 9.61 -9.94
N PHE A 5 8.45 10.22 -8.88
CA PHE A 5 7.28 9.70 -8.17
C PHE A 5 6.07 9.58 -9.11
N GLY A 6 5.75 10.65 -9.85
CA GLY A 6 4.62 10.68 -10.79
C GLY A 6 4.76 9.65 -11.91
N LEU A 7 5.95 9.51 -12.49
CA LEU A 7 6.23 8.48 -13.51
C LEU A 7 6.08 7.07 -12.93
N GLY A 8 6.62 6.82 -11.73
CA GLY A 8 6.43 5.55 -11.04
C GLY A 8 4.95 5.25 -10.77
N ALA A 9 4.19 6.25 -10.34
CA ALA A 9 2.76 6.13 -10.07
C ALA A 9 1.93 5.83 -11.33
N PHE A 10 2.35 6.33 -12.49
CA PHE A 10 1.75 5.98 -13.78
C PHE A 10 2.08 4.53 -14.19
N ILE A 11 3.35 4.13 -14.03
CA ILE A 11 3.83 2.82 -14.48
C ILE A 11 3.30 1.67 -13.62
N GLY A 12 3.15 1.88 -12.31
CA GLY A 12 2.81 0.82 -11.35
C GLY A 12 1.59 -0.02 -11.76
N PRO A 13 0.39 0.59 -11.88
CA PRO A 13 -0.82 -0.14 -12.23
C PRO A 13 -0.78 -0.67 -13.66
N ILE A 14 -0.13 0.02 -14.60
CA ILE A 14 0.01 -0.46 -15.99
C ILE A 14 0.77 -1.79 -16.01
N LEU A 15 1.88 -1.86 -15.27
CA LEU A 15 2.69 -3.07 -15.20
C LEU A 15 1.92 -4.22 -14.53
N THR A 16 1.30 -3.97 -13.37
CA THR A 16 0.58 -5.03 -12.65
C THR A 16 -0.73 -5.44 -13.31
N ASN A 17 -1.34 -4.57 -14.12
CA ASN A 17 -2.56 -4.91 -14.84
C ASN A 17 -2.34 -5.96 -15.93
N THR A 18 -1.10 -6.13 -16.42
CA THR A 18 -0.77 -7.21 -17.38
C THR A 18 -0.91 -8.62 -16.78
N ILE A 19 -0.82 -8.74 -15.44
CA ILE A 19 -0.92 -10.01 -14.70
C ILE A 19 -2.17 -10.07 -13.80
N ASN A 20 -3.03 -9.07 -13.89
CA ASN A 20 -4.30 -9.00 -13.16
C ASN A 20 -5.38 -9.73 -13.95
N ASP A 21 -5.96 -10.79 -13.38
CA ASP A 21 -7.04 -11.56 -14.00
C ASP A 21 -8.44 -10.96 -13.74
N GLY A 22 -8.51 -9.82 -13.04
CA GLY A 22 -9.75 -9.16 -12.68
C GLY A 22 -10.41 -9.73 -11.42
N SER A 23 -9.91 -10.80 -10.81
CA SER A 23 -10.42 -11.33 -9.56
C SER A 23 -10.01 -10.45 -8.37
N VAL A 24 -10.87 -10.37 -7.35
CA VAL A 24 -10.53 -9.69 -6.09
C VAL A 24 -9.36 -10.39 -5.40
N ARG A 25 -9.25 -11.72 -5.52
CA ARG A 25 -8.14 -12.53 -4.98
C ARG A 25 -6.80 -12.07 -5.56
N GLN A 26 -6.68 -11.95 -6.88
CA GLN A 26 -5.45 -11.50 -7.51
C GLN A 26 -5.11 -10.06 -7.16
N MET A 27 -6.10 -9.15 -7.13
CA MET A 27 -5.89 -7.75 -6.71
C MET A 27 -5.31 -7.65 -5.29
N ARG A 28 -5.83 -8.45 -4.34
CA ARG A 28 -5.29 -8.52 -2.98
C ARG A 28 -3.83 -8.96 -2.95
N ARG A 29 -3.44 -9.93 -3.78
CA ARG A 29 -2.04 -10.37 -3.93
C ARG A 29 -1.16 -9.28 -4.56
N LEU A 30 -1.66 -8.55 -5.56
CA LEU A 30 -0.91 -7.46 -6.20
C LEU A 30 -0.63 -6.29 -5.23
N ILE A 31 -1.53 -6.04 -4.27
CA ILE A 31 -1.28 -5.07 -3.18
C ILE A 31 -0.06 -5.49 -2.32
N ILE A 32 0.23 -6.79 -2.17
CA ILE A 32 1.46 -7.25 -1.48
C ILE A 32 2.70 -6.77 -2.25
N ILE A 33 2.68 -6.85 -3.59
CA ILE A 33 3.78 -6.35 -4.44
C ILE A 33 3.93 -4.84 -4.26
N GLY A 34 2.82 -4.10 -4.20
CA GLY A 34 2.87 -2.66 -3.98
C GLY A 34 3.47 -2.29 -2.62
N PHE A 35 3.07 -2.95 -1.54
CA PHE A 35 3.69 -2.78 -0.23
C PHE A 35 5.17 -3.18 -0.21
N ALA A 36 5.55 -4.30 -0.84
CA ALA A 36 6.94 -4.73 -0.93
C ALA A 36 7.81 -3.70 -1.66
N ALA A 37 7.32 -3.13 -2.75
CA ALA A 37 7.98 -2.04 -3.47
C ALA A 37 8.14 -0.79 -2.60
N MET A 38 7.14 -0.43 -1.79
CA MET A 38 7.24 0.69 -0.84
C MET A 38 8.29 0.42 0.25
N VAL A 39 8.33 -0.79 0.83
CA VAL A 39 9.35 -1.18 1.80
C VAL A 39 10.75 -1.08 1.20
N ALA A 40 10.96 -1.68 0.02
CA ALA A 40 12.23 -1.63 -0.68
C ALA A 40 12.65 -0.19 -0.99
N SER A 41 11.71 0.67 -1.38
CA SER A 41 11.97 2.09 -1.67
C SER A 41 12.51 2.86 -0.46
N TRP A 42 11.95 2.63 0.73
CA TRP A 42 12.40 3.32 1.94
C TRP A 42 13.80 2.90 2.37
N PHE A 43 14.09 1.60 2.36
CA PHE A 43 15.42 1.11 2.69
C PHE A 43 16.46 1.56 1.67
N LEU A 44 16.12 1.51 0.38
CA LEU A 44 16.99 2.02 -0.68
C LEU A 44 17.30 3.50 -0.47
N TRP A 45 16.29 4.33 -0.17
CA TRP A 45 16.52 5.75 0.13
C TRP A 45 17.40 5.91 1.38
N GLY A 46 17.10 5.21 2.47
CA GLY A 46 17.78 5.37 3.76
C GLY A 46 19.28 5.03 3.72
N VAL A 47 19.71 4.13 2.83
CA VAL A 47 21.14 3.79 2.65
C VAL A 47 21.81 4.55 1.51
N SER A 48 21.06 5.34 0.74
CA SER A 48 21.57 6.02 -0.44
C SER A 48 22.29 7.33 -0.09
N SER A 49 23.54 7.45 -0.53
CA SER A 49 24.31 8.70 -0.53
C SER A 49 24.35 9.38 -1.91
N ILE A 50 23.79 8.73 -2.94
CA ILE A 50 23.85 9.18 -4.34
C ILE A 50 22.47 9.63 -4.80
N PHE A 51 22.38 10.83 -5.37
CA PHE A 51 21.14 11.45 -5.82
C PHE A 51 20.31 10.56 -6.75
N PHE A 52 20.95 9.87 -7.70
CA PHE A 52 20.27 8.96 -8.62
C PHE A 52 19.61 7.76 -7.93
N MET A 53 20.19 7.25 -6.84
CA MET A 53 19.57 6.17 -6.07
C MET A 53 18.33 6.65 -5.30
N VAL A 54 18.33 7.91 -4.84
CA VAL A 54 17.15 8.55 -4.25
C VAL A 54 16.04 8.73 -5.30
N ILE A 55 16.39 9.10 -6.54
CA ILE A 55 15.42 9.15 -7.65
C ILE A 55 14.79 7.77 -7.87
N LEU A 56 15.61 6.72 -7.94
CA LEU A 56 15.13 5.35 -8.11
C LEU A 56 14.23 4.91 -6.95
N ALA A 57 14.62 5.21 -5.71
CA ALA A 57 13.80 4.94 -4.54
C ALA A 57 12.44 5.62 -4.63
N VAL A 58 12.40 6.93 -4.92
CA VAL A 58 11.15 7.69 -5.06
C VAL A 58 10.28 7.18 -6.22
N PHE A 59 10.90 6.73 -7.31
CA PHE A 59 10.22 6.08 -8.43
C PHE A 59 9.55 4.76 -8.00
N LEU A 60 10.30 3.87 -7.32
CA LEU A 60 9.76 2.61 -6.77
C LEU A 60 8.64 2.85 -5.75
N ARG A 61 8.77 3.91 -4.96
CA ARG A 61 7.72 4.35 -4.03
C ARG A 61 6.44 4.72 -4.77
N GLY A 62 6.55 5.44 -5.89
CA GLY A 62 5.41 5.79 -6.74
C GLY A 62 4.73 4.56 -7.33
N ILE A 63 5.52 3.58 -7.81
CA ILE A 63 5.00 2.29 -8.28
C ILE A 63 4.20 1.60 -7.17
N GLY A 64 4.80 1.40 -6.00
CA GLY A 64 4.15 0.67 -4.92
C GLY A 64 2.87 1.35 -4.41
N GLY A 65 2.93 2.67 -4.21
CA GLY A 65 1.77 3.44 -3.73
C GLY A 65 0.60 3.44 -4.70
N SER A 66 0.87 3.56 -6.00
CA SER A 66 -0.19 3.55 -7.03
C SER A 66 -0.83 2.18 -7.21
N ILE A 67 -0.06 1.10 -7.18
CA ILE A 67 -0.59 -0.29 -7.17
C ILE A 67 -1.59 -0.46 -6.02
N ASN A 68 -1.18 -0.06 -4.81
CA ASN A 68 -2.00 -0.17 -3.61
C ASN A 68 -3.28 0.67 -3.71
N TRP A 69 -3.15 1.92 -4.13
CA TRP A 69 -4.28 2.83 -4.32
C TRP A 69 -5.28 2.27 -5.33
N THR A 70 -4.81 1.92 -6.54
CA THR A 70 -5.68 1.45 -7.62
C THR A 70 -6.43 0.18 -7.24
N TYR A 71 -5.74 -0.84 -6.73
CA TYR A 71 -6.42 -2.10 -6.40
C TYR A 71 -7.30 -1.99 -5.15
N SER A 72 -6.95 -1.17 -4.15
CA SER A 72 -7.83 -0.93 -3.01
C SER A 72 -9.17 -0.33 -3.45
N VAL A 73 -9.13 0.69 -4.32
CA VAL A 73 -10.33 1.32 -4.88
C VAL A 73 -11.18 0.32 -5.67
N VAL A 74 -10.57 -0.48 -6.54
CA VAL A 74 -11.30 -1.47 -7.35
C VAL A 74 -11.89 -2.58 -6.48
N ILE A 75 -11.20 -3.03 -5.42
CA ILE A 75 -11.74 -4.00 -4.47
C ILE A 75 -12.97 -3.43 -3.77
N ILE A 76 -12.95 -2.18 -3.31
CA ILE A 76 -14.12 -1.52 -2.70
C ILE A 76 -15.29 -1.49 -3.69
N GLN A 77 -15.04 -1.12 -4.95
CA GLN A 77 -16.08 -1.09 -6.00
C GLN A 77 -16.69 -2.47 -6.26
N LYS A 78 -15.90 -3.53 -6.19
CA LYS A 78 -16.37 -4.90 -6.45
C LYS A 78 -17.07 -5.56 -5.26
N THR A 79 -16.87 -5.06 -4.05
CA THR A 79 -17.29 -5.76 -2.82
C THR A 79 -18.31 -4.99 -1.99
N ALA A 80 -18.34 -3.65 -2.09
CA ALA A 80 -19.31 -2.84 -1.35
C ALA A 80 -20.69 -2.89 -2.05
N PRO A 81 -21.80 -3.02 -1.29
CA PRO A 81 -23.14 -2.88 -1.85
C PRO A 81 -23.35 -1.47 -2.43
N ASP A 82 -24.02 -1.37 -3.58
CA ASP A 82 -24.24 -0.11 -4.31
C ASP A 82 -24.79 1.02 -3.42
N ALA A 83 -25.77 0.70 -2.56
CA ALA A 83 -26.39 1.67 -1.65
C ALA A 83 -25.43 2.23 -0.57
N LYS A 84 -24.29 1.57 -0.33
CA LYS A 84 -23.29 1.96 0.68
C LYS A 84 -21.96 2.37 0.06
N LEU A 85 -21.80 2.30 -1.26
CA LEU A 85 -20.52 2.53 -1.95
C LEU A 85 -19.93 3.91 -1.62
N GLY A 86 -20.75 4.97 -1.70
CA GLY A 86 -20.31 6.33 -1.35
C GLY A 86 -19.88 6.48 0.11
N ARG A 87 -20.54 5.77 1.05
CA ARG A 87 -20.16 5.78 2.47
C ARG A 87 -18.86 5.02 2.71
N MET A 88 -18.65 3.93 1.99
CA MET A 88 -17.39 3.17 2.07
C MET A 88 -16.21 4.03 1.60
N PHE A 89 -16.34 4.72 0.47
CA PHE A 89 -15.31 5.64 -0.02
C PHE A 89 -15.07 6.83 0.91
N ALA A 90 -16.12 7.37 1.54
CA ALA A 90 -15.96 8.43 2.53
C ALA A 90 -15.14 7.97 3.74
N LEU A 91 -15.37 6.75 4.24
CA LEU A 91 -14.59 6.18 5.35
C LEU A 91 -13.15 5.88 4.95
N ASP A 92 -12.92 5.31 3.77
CA ASP A 92 -11.59 5.04 3.23
C ASP A 92 -10.77 6.34 3.12
N PHE A 93 -11.35 7.37 2.51
CA PHE A 93 -10.69 8.66 2.36
C PHE A 93 -10.48 9.37 3.71
N ALA A 94 -11.46 9.32 4.62
CA ALA A 94 -11.30 9.88 5.96
C ALA A 94 -10.14 9.22 6.71
N GLY A 95 -10.05 7.88 6.66
CA GLY A 95 -8.93 7.12 7.24
C GLY A 95 -7.59 7.52 6.63
N PHE A 96 -7.52 7.65 5.30
CA PHE A 96 -6.32 8.11 4.60
C PHE A 96 -5.88 9.51 5.05
N GLN A 97 -6.82 10.45 5.22
CA GLN A 97 -6.50 11.81 5.66
C GLN A 97 -6.04 11.86 7.11
N ILE A 98 -6.70 11.12 8.01
CA ILE A 98 -6.27 11.02 9.42
C ILE A 98 -4.84 10.49 9.50
N MET A 99 -4.52 9.42 8.77
CA MET A 99 -3.17 8.85 8.73
C MET A 99 -2.16 9.81 8.11
N THR A 100 -2.55 10.58 7.10
CA THR A 100 -1.70 11.62 6.50
C THR A 100 -1.35 12.71 7.50
N VAL A 101 -2.33 13.20 8.27
CA VAL A 101 -2.10 14.20 9.32
C VAL A 101 -1.19 13.65 10.42
N ILE A 102 -1.50 12.46 10.95
CA ILE A 102 -0.67 11.81 11.98
C ILE A 102 0.77 11.62 11.48
N SER A 103 0.94 11.08 10.26
CA SER A 103 2.27 10.89 9.66
C SER A 103 3.01 12.20 9.50
N THR A 104 2.34 13.27 9.04
CA THR A 104 2.97 14.58 8.82
C THR A 104 3.42 15.21 10.14
N LEU A 105 2.59 15.13 11.19
CA LEU A 105 2.94 15.64 12.51
C LEU A 105 4.12 14.88 13.13
N ILE A 106 4.08 13.54 13.08
CA ILE A 106 5.16 12.70 13.61
C ILE A 106 6.47 12.96 12.88
N HIS A 107 6.47 12.97 11.54
CA HIS A 107 7.70 13.19 10.77
C HIS A 107 8.21 14.62 10.91
N GLY A 108 7.32 15.63 10.96
CA GLY A 108 7.71 17.01 11.22
C GLY A 108 8.43 17.13 12.57
N TRP A 109 7.82 16.60 13.63
CA TRP A 109 8.44 16.57 14.95
C TRP A 109 9.78 15.83 14.95
N LEU A 110 9.87 14.64 14.34
CA LEU A 110 11.12 13.86 14.28
C LEU A 110 12.24 14.62 13.55
N VAL A 111 11.93 15.27 12.43
CA VAL A 111 12.91 16.03 11.65
C VAL A 111 13.44 17.24 12.42
N ASP A 112 12.60 17.87 13.25
CA ASP A 112 13.03 18.99 14.09
C ASP A 112 13.98 18.59 15.22
N GLN A 113 13.93 17.33 15.68
CA GLN A 113 14.78 16.83 16.77
C GLN A 113 16.15 16.30 16.30
N VAL A 114 16.30 15.99 15.01
CA VAL A 114 17.44 15.23 14.50
C VAL A 114 18.32 16.10 13.59
N PRO A 115 19.63 16.20 13.86
CA PRO A 115 20.55 16.89 12.95
C PRO A 115 20.51 16.30 11.55
N ILE A 116 20.72 17.14 10.52
CA ILE A 116 20.59 16.74 9.11
C ILE A 116 21.45 15.52 8.73
N GLU A 117 22.61 15.36 9.38
CA GLU A 117 23.54 14.25 9.18
C GLU A 117 22.99 12.89 9.63
N HIS A 118 21.95 12.88 10.48
CA HIS A 118 21.29 11.67 11.01
C HIS A 118 19.90 11.45 10.40
N LEU A 119 19.51 12.22 9.38
CA LEU A 119 18.18 12.12 8.75
C LEU A 119 17.91 10.74 8.12
N ASN A 120 18.97 10.03 7.73
CA ASN A 120 18.91 8.66 7.22
C ASN A 120 18.25 7.69 8.22
N TRP A 121 18.44 7.90 9.53
CA TRP A 121 17.81 7.07 10.57
C TRP A 121 16.30 7.22 10.60
N ILE A 122 15.78 8.42 10.34
CA ILE A 122 14.32 8.64 10.21
C ILE A 122 13.82 7.87 9.00
N ILE A 123 14.50 7.97 7.84
CA ILE A 123 14.10 7.30 6.60
C ILE A 123 14.11 5.77 6.78
N LEU A 124 15.15 5.20 7.40
CA LEU A 124 15.24 3.77 7.72
C LEU A 124 14.17 3.35 8.73
N GLY A 125 13.91 4.17 9.74
CA GLY A 125 12.84 3.97 10.71
C GLY A 125 11.46 3.93 10.05
N THR A 126 11.19 4.85 9.13
CA THR A 126 9.95 4.83 8.32
C THR A 126 9.88 3.58 7.43
N GLY A 127 11.01 3.11 6.90
CA GLY A 127 11.11 1.82 6.22
C GLY A 127 10.69 0.66 7.11
N ALA A 128 11.20 0.59 8.34
CA ALA A 128 10.83 -0.43 9.32
C ALA A 128 9.33 -0.36 9.68
N VAL A 129 8.77 0.85 9.89
CA VAL A 129 7.33 1.04 10.12
C VAL A 129 6.51 0.55 8.92
N THR A 130 6.99 0.76 7.69
CA THR A 130 6.30 0.33 6.46
C THR A 130 6.28 -1.20 6.29
N VAL A 131 7.15 -1.95 6.99
CA VAL A 131 7.06 -3.42 7.04
C VAL A 131 5.77 -3.87 7.73
N VAL A 132 5.28 -3.13 8.72
CA VAL A 132 4.06 -3.48 9.47
C VAL A 132 2.84 -3.65 8.55
N PRO A 133 2.43 -2.67 7.73
CA PRO A 133 1.29 -2.85 6.83
C PRO A 133 1.51 -3.95 5.79
N LEU A 134 2.75 -4.19 5.32
CA LEU A 134 3.05 -5.33 4.44
C LEU A 134 2.73 -6.66 5.14
N MET A 135 3.23 -6.85 6.36
CA MET A 135 3.03 -8.09 7.13
C MET A 135 1.57 -8.28 7.51
N VAL A 136 0.91 -7.21 7.94
CA VAL A 136 -0.54 -7.22 8.25
C VAL A 136 -1.33 -7.60 7.01
N TRP A 137 -1.02 -7.02 5.85
CA TRP A 137 -1.74 -7.33 4.63
C TRP A 137 -1.52 -8.78 4.17
N ILE A 138 -0.28 -9.29 4.21
CA ILE A 138 0.00 -10.70 3.91
C ILE A 138 -0.83 -11.63 4.81
N TRP A 139 -0.92 -11.31 6.10
CA TRP A 139 -1.74 -12.06 7.05
C TRP A 139 -3.23 -11.98 6.69
N ILE A 140 -3.76 -10.79 6.40
CA ILE A 140 -5.16 -10.59 5.98
C ILE A 140 -5.48 -11.39 4.72
N VAL A 141 -4.63 -11.31 3.68
CA VAL A 141 -4.85 -12.04 2.42
C VAL A 141 -4.88 -13.54 2.66
N LYS A 142 -3.96 -14.07 3.46
CA LYS A 142 -3.96 -15.50 3.83
C LYS A 142 -5.26 -15.91 4.53
N GLN A 143 -5.75 -15.09 5.47
CA GLN A 143 -7.01 -15.36 6.16
C GLN A 143 -8.19 -15.36 5.18
N LEU A 144 -8.31 -14.34 4.33
CA LEU A 144 -9.42 -14.21 3.38
C LEU A 144 -9.46 -15.35 2.37
N GLU A 145 -8.29 -15.76 1.84
CA GLU A 145 -8.22 -16.89 0.91
C GLU A 145 -8.59 -18.23 1.57
N THR A 146 -8.22 -18.41 2.84
CA THR A 146 -8.59 -19.62 3.60
C THR A 146 -10.11 -19.71 3.81
N GLN A 147 -10.77 -18.59 4.06
CA GLN A 147 -12.23 -18.53 4.23
C GLN A 147 -12.98 -18.80 2.92
N GLU A 148 -12.44 -18.36 1.79
CA GLU A 148 -13.01 -18.60 0.45
C GLU A 148 -12.89 -20.08 0.00
N GLU A 149 -11.91 -20.82 0.55
CA GLU A 149 -11.67 -22.23 0.24
C GLU A 149 -12.47 -23.21 1.14
N MET A 150 -13.08 -22.73 2.24
CA MET A 150 -13.92 -23.59 3.08
C MET A 150 -15.25 -23.91 2.38
N PRO A 151 -15.63 -25.20 2.22
CA PRO A 151 -16.89 -25.57 1.60
C PRO A 151 -18.05 -25.02 2.42
N VAL A 152 -18.99 -24.35 1.74
CA VAL A 152 -20.28 -23.97 2.32
C VAL A 152 -20.91 -25.25 2.86
N VAL A 153 -21.02 -25.38 4.18
CA VAL A 153 -21.81 -26.43 4.81
C VAL A 153 -23.25 -26.13 4.45
N ILE A 154 -23.75 -26.80 3.40
CA ILE A 154 -25.16 -26.76 3.05
C ILE A 154 -25.88 -27.51 4.18
N GLU A 155 -26.42 -26.77 5.15
CA GLU A 155 -27.45 -27.32 6.02
C GLU A 155 -28.59 -27.81 5.12
N PRO A 156 -28.99 -29.09 5.21
CA PRO A 156 -30.16 -29.55 4.50
C PRO A 156 -31.35 -28.82 5.11
N THR A 157 -31.84 -27.78 4.44
CA THR A 157 -33.18 -27.25 4.71
C THR A 157 -34.14 -28.40 4.50
N GLY A 158 -34.63 -28.93 5.64
CA GLY A 158 -35.52 -30.07 5.72
C GLY A 158 -36.75 -29.89 4.84
N ALA A 159 -37.12 -31.00 4.21
CA ALA A 159 -38.39 -31.21 3.52
C ALA A 159 -39.59 -31.05 4.45
#